data_AF-A0A521X4E1-F1
#
_entry.id   AF-A0A521X4E1-F1
#
_cell.length_a   1.000
_cell.length_b   1.000
_cell.length_c   1.000
_cell.angle_alpha   90.00
_cell.angle_beta   90.00
_cell.angle_gamma   90.00
#
_symmetry.space_group_name_H-M   'P 1'
#
loop_
_entity.id
_entity.type
_entity.pdbx_description
1 polymer ?
#
loop_
_entity_poly.entity_id
_entity_poly.type
_entity_poly.pdbx_seq_one_letter_code
_entity_poly.pdbx_strand_id
1 'polypeptide(L)'
;SRCAGSTKWSHLLGNITQDSMIELVASDRQRRFGDDKRDTLPRYCRECDVRFACHGECPKNRFITTPDGEPGLNYLCAGYKSFFHHVDPPMRFMADELRRDGTPSKVMAWMRDLKSALATAGRNDPCPCGSGQKFKRCHGV
;
A
#
# COMPACT_ATOMS: atom_id res chain seq x y z
N SER A 1 -3.11 16.61 -5.57
CA SER A 1 -3.64 16.14 -6.88
C SER A 1 -5.14 15.89 -6.78
N ARG A 2 -5.94 16.57 -7.62
CA ARG A 2 -7.37 16.29 -7.84
C ARG A 2 -7.56 14.82 -8.19
N CYS A 3 -8.65 14.20 -7.76
CA CYS A 3 -9.06 12.88 -8.26
C CYS A 3 -10.20 13.09 -9.26
N ALA A 4 -10.12 12.48 -10.45
CA ALA A 4 -11.15 12.57 -11.49
C ALA A 4 -12.56 12.11 -11.02
N GLY A 5 -12.65 11.44 -9.88
CA GLY A 5 -13.91 10.97 -9.29
C GLY A 5 -14.73 12.00 -8.50
N SER A 6 -14.34 13.27 -8.43
CA SER A 6 -15.04 14.31 -7.66
C SER A 6 -15.72 15.37 -8.55
N THR A 7 -16.74 14.98 -9.31
CA THR A 7 -17.48 15.85 -10.28
C THR A 7 -18.66 16.62 -9.66
N LYS A 8 -18.83 16.59 -8.33
CA LYS A 8 -19.89 17.34 -7.65
C LYS A 8 -19.64 18.84 -7.78
N TRP A 9 -20.69 19.63 -7.99
CA TRP A 9 -20.63 21.09 -8.10
C TRP A 9 -19.88 21.77 -6.95
N SER A 10 -20.02 21.25 -5.71
CA SER A 10 -19.28 21.71 -4.52
C SER A 10 -17.75 21.49 -4.60
N HIS A 11 -17.26 20.72 -5.57
CA HIS A 11 -15.85 20.35 -5.76
C HIS A 11 -15.25 20.92 -7.06
N LEU A 12 -15.88 21.88 -7.74
CA LEU A 12 -15.34 22.60 -8.92
C LEU A 12 -14.36 23.70 -8.55
N LEU A 13 -13.09 23.61 -8.98
CA LEU A 13 -12.02 24.51 -8.51
C LEU A 13 -11.95 25.84 -9.28
N GLY A 14 -12.56 25.89 -10.46
CA GLY A 14 -12.54 27.01 -11.39
C GLY A 14 -12.70 26.52 -12.83
N ASN A 15 -12.42 27.40 -13.78
CA ASN A 15 -12.51 27.14 -15.21
C ASN A 15 -11.13 27.31 -15.86
N ILE A 16 -10.59 26.26 -16.47
CA ILE A 16 -9.25 26.27 -17.07
C ILE A 16 -9.08 27.24 -18.25
N THR A 17 -10.17 27.72 -18.85
CA THR A 17 -10.10 28.74 -19.91
C THR A 17 -10.06 30.17 -19.36
N GLN A 18 -10.33 30.35 -18.06
CA GLN A 18 -10.39 31.65 -17.40
C GLN A 18 -9.35 31.79 -16.27
N ASP A 19 -9.02 30.70 -15.60
CA ASP A 19 -8.13 30.66 -14.44
C ASP A 19 -6.80 29.99 -14.77
N SER A 20 -5.70 30.46 -14.17
CA SER A 20 -4.38 29.85 -14.33
C SER A 20 -4.33 28.45 -13.72
N MET A 21 -3.74 27.49 -14.44
CA MET A 21 -3.56 26.13 -13.92
C MET A 21 -2.75 26.12 -12.61
N ILE A 22 -1.76 27.00 -12.49
CA ILE A 22 -0.91 27.10 -11.29
C ILE A 22 -1.77 27.53 -10.11
N GLU A 23 -2.63 28.52 -10.27
CA GLU A 23 -3.55 29.00 -9.23
C GLU A 23 -4.54 27.91 -8.83
N LEU A 24 -5.13 27.20 -9.81
CA LEU A 24 -6.05 26.10 -9.54
C LEU A 24 -5.40 24.95 -8.77
N VAL A 25 -4.13 24.64 -9.04
CA VAL A 25 -3.39 23.57 -8.34
C VAL A 25 -2.91 24.03 -6.97
N ALA A 26 -2.50 25.30 -6.85
CA ALA A 26 -2.05 25.91 -5.61
C ALA A 26 -3.20 26.38 -4.70
N SER A 27 -4.45 26.36 -5.17
CA SER A 27 -5.60 26.81 -4.37
C SER A 27 -5.72 26.09 -3.02
N ASP A 28 -6.15 26.82 -1.98
CA ASP A 28 -6.31 26.26 -0.64
C ASP A 28 -7.25 25.06 -0.61
N ARG A 29 -8.30 25.08 -1.45
CA ARG A 29 -9.22 23.96 -1.55
C ARG A 29 -8.55 22.71 -2.13
N GLN A 30 -7.63 22.88 -3.07
CA GLN A 30 -6.85 21.76 -3.61
C GLN A 30 -5.81 21.24 -2.63
N ARG A 31 -5.19 22.12 -1.83
CA ARG A 31 -4.27 21.73 -0.76
C ARG A 31 -5.00 20.96 0.34
N ARG A 32 -6.09 21.51 0.88
CA ARG A 32 -6.94 20.85 1.90
C ARG A 32 -7.39 19.47 1.45
N PHE A 33 -7.92 19.34 0.22
CA PHE A 33 -8.28 18.02 -0.33
C PHE A 33 -7.10 17.03 -0.38
N GLY A 34 -5.87 17.52 -0.58
CA GLY A 34 -4.67 16.70 -0.53
C GLY A 34 -4.31 16.29 0.90
N ASP A 35 -4.30 17.25 1.82
CA ASP A 35 -3.96 17.04 3.23
C ASP A 35 -4.95 16.11 3.92
N ASP A 36 -6.26 16.28 3.66
CA ASP A 36 -7.32 15.45 4.20
C ASP A 36 -7.11 13.96 3.89
N LYS A 37 -6.51 13.61 2.74
CA LYS A 37 -6.22 12.20 2.40
C LYS A 37 -5.32 11.52 3.43
N ARG A 38 -4.41 12.27 4.04
CA ARG A 38 -3.48 11.84 5.09
C ARG A 38 -4.09 12.05 6.48
N ASP A 39 -4.70 13.21 6.70
CA ASP A 39 -5.06 13.67 8.04
C ASP A 39 -6.37 13.05 8.54
N THR A 40 -7.25 12.59 7.63
CA THR A 40 -8.50 11.89 7.97
C THR A 40 -8.35 10.37 8.04
N LEU A 41 -7.11 9.84 8.02
CA LEU A 41 -6.90 8.40 8.14
C LEU A 41 -7.22 7.90 9.56
N PRO A 42 -8.06 6.85 9.71
CA PRO A 42 -8.33 6.26 11.01
C PRO A 42 -7.05 5.66 11.59
N ARG A 43 -6.97 5.57 12.93
CA ARG A 43 -5.84 5.01 13.66
C ARG A 43 -5.45 3.63 13.15
N TYR A 44 -6.43 2.77 12.83
CA TYR A 44 -6.22 1.48 12.18
C TYR A 44 -5.32 1.55 10.94
N CYS A 45 -5.50 2.57 10.09
CA CYS A 45 -4.66 2.81 8.92
C CYS A 45 -3.30 3.43 9.29
N ARG A 46 -3.24 4.27 10.35
CA ARG A 46 -2.00 4.93 10.80
C ARG A 46 -0.99 3.96 11.40
N GLU A 47 -1.48 2.93 12.07
CA GLU A 47 -0.68 1.88 12.70
C GLU A 47 -0.47 0.66 11.78
N CYS A 48 -1.06 0.67 10.58
CA CYS A 48 -0.94 -0.42 9.63
C CYS A 48 0.47 -0.53 9.05
N ASP A 49 1.02 -1.74 9.08
CA ASP A 49 2.36 -2.09 8.59
C ASP A 49 2.54 -1.90 7.08
N VAL A 50 1.46 -2.00 6.30
CA VAL A 50 1.47 -1.74 4.84
C VAL A 50 1.04 -0.31 4.47
N ARG A 51 0.91 0.61 5.45
CA ARG A 51 0.52 2.01 5.18
C ARG A 51 1.47 2.69 4.20
N PHE A 52 2.76 2.39 4.24
CA PHE A 52 3.75 3.00 3.35
C PHE A 52 3.49 2.73 1.86
N ALA A 53 2.76 1.65 1.53
CA ALA A 53 2.38 1.30 0.17
C ALA A 53 0.92 1.66 -0.12
N CYS A 54 0.02 1.44 0.84
CA CYS A 54 -1.42 1.60 0.65
C CYS A 54 -1.91 3.06 0.83
N HIS A 55 -1.35 3.78 1.82
CA HIS A 55 -1.79 5.12 2.24
C HIS A 55 -3.31 5.28 2.51
N GLY A 56 -4.00 4.18 2.81
CA GLY A 56 -5.47 4.13 3.00
C GLY A 56 -6.28 4.36 1.73
N GLU A 57 -5.65 4.28 0.55
CA GLU A 57 -6.27 4.41 -0.77
C GLU A 57 -7.09 5.72 -0.94
N CYS A 58 -7.97 5.80 -1.93
CA CYS A 58 -8.78 6.96 -2.26
C CYS A 58 -9.88 7.18 -1.21
N PRO A 59 -10.06 8.41 -0.69
CA PRO A 59 -11.15 8.72 0.24
C PRO A 59 -12.54 8.35 -0.28
N LYS A 60 -12.76 8.34 -1.60
CA LYS A 60 -14.03 7.92 -2.22
C LYS A 60 -14.44 6.49 -1.81
N ASN A 61 -13.46 5.63 -1.58
CA ASN A 61 -13.68 4.22 -1.26
C ASN A 61 -13.61 3.94 0.25
N ARG A 62 -13.48 4.98 1.09
CA ARG A 62 -13.35 4.92 2.55
C ARG A 62 -14.71 5.05 3.25
N PHE A 63 -15.58 4.05 3.07
CA PHE A 63 -16.97 4.11 3.53
C PHE A 63 -17.37 2.96 4.47
N ILE A 64 -16.43 2.10 4.87
CA ILE A 64 -16.69 1.09 5.90
C ILE A 64 -16.05 1.49 7.24
N THR A 65 -16.44 0.81 8.30
CA THR A 65 -15.92 1.00 9.65
C THR A 65 -14.71 0.09 9.88
N THR A 66 -13.74 0.59 10.61
CA THR A 66 -12.58 -0.17 11.10
C THR A 66 -13.01 -1.25 12.13
N PRO A 67 -12.18 -2.27 12.36
CA PRO A 67 -12.43 -3.26 13.42
C PRO A 67 -12.55 -2.65 14.82
N ASP A 68 -11.92 -1.49 15.08
CA ASP A 68 -11.98 -0.75 16.33
C ASP A 68 -13.07 0.33 16.38
N GLY A 69 -13.93 0.40 15.36
CA GLY A 69 -15.14 1.22 15.37
C GLY A 69 -15.00 2.62 14.76
N GLU A 70 -13.79 3.06 14.38
CA GLU A 70 -13.59 4.32 13.65
C GLU A 70 -14.10 4.22 12.20
N PRO A 71 -14.79 5.26 11.67
CA PRO A 71 -15.20 5.30 10.26
C PRO A 71 -14.00 5.57 9.33
N GLY A 72 -14.22 5.47 8.02
CA GLY A 72 -13.23 5.90 7.03
C GLY A 72 -12.21 4.81 6.64
N LEU A 73 -12.56 3.54 6.82
CA LEU A 73 -11.78 2.43 6.30
C LEU A 73 -12.14 2.15 4.84
N ASN A 74 -11.13 1.84 4.04
CA ASN A 74 -11.31 1.45 2.65
C ASN A 74 -12.05 0.11 2.54
N TYR A 75 -13.04 0.00 1.66
CA TYR A 75 -13.81 -1.22 1.44
C TYR A 75 -12.95 -2.46 1.09
N LEU A 76 -11.85 -2.25 0.36
CA LEU A 76 -10.91 -3.31 -0.03
C LEU A 76 -9.74 -3.48 0.95
N CYS A 77 -9.80 -2.90 2.16
CA CYS A 77 -8.68 -2.92 3.08
C CYS A 77 -8.15 -4.33 3.38
N ALA A 78 -9.04 -5.31 3.59
CA ALA A 78 -8.63 -6.69 3.85
C ALA A 78 -7.90 -7.31 2.65
N GLY A 79 -8.40 -7.07 1.44
CA GLY A 79 -7.77 -7.53 0.20
C GLY A 79 -6.42 -6.88 -0.03
N TYR A 80 -6.29 -5.56 0.18
CA TYR A 80 -5.01 -4.87 0.07
C TYR A 80 -4.00 -5.36 1.09
N LYS A 81 -4.40 -5.59 2.34
CA LYS A 81 -3.50 -6.13 3.36
C LYS A 81 -2.93 -7.48 2.92
N SER A 82 -3.81 -8.40 2.49
CA SER A 82 -3.41 -9.71 1.95
C SER A 82 -2.47 -9.58 0.74
N PHE A 83 -2.81 -8.71 -0.22
CA PHE A 83 -2.00 -8.49 -1.41
C PHE A 83 -0.61 -7.96 -1.06
N PHE A 84 -0.51 -6.89 -0.27
CA PHE A 84 0.78 -6.28 0.07
C PHE A 84 1.66 -7.22 0.89
N HIS A 85 1.09 -8.01 1.80
CA HIS A 85 1.83 -9.05 2.50
C HIS A 85 2.33 -10.17 1.58
N HIS A 86 1.52 -10.54 0.58
CA HIS A 86 1.90 -11.55 -0.40
C HIS A 86 3.04 -11.08 -1.32
N VAL A 87 2.99 -9.84 -1.79
CA VAL A 87 3.98 -9.31 -2.74
C VAL A 87 5.23 -8.72 -2.08
N ASP A 88 5.22 -8.48 -0.75
CA ASP A 88 6.37 -7.87 -0.05
C ASP A 88 7.69 -8.64 -0.29
N PRO A 89 7.77 -9.97 -0.14
CA PRO A 89 9.03 -10.70 -0.39
C PRO A 89 9.58 -10.53 -1.84
N PRO A 90 8.81 -10.80 -2.91
CA PRO A 90 9.32 -10.60 -4.27
C PRO A 90 9.61 -9.13 -4.61
N MET A 91 8.83 -8.17 -4.07
CA MET A 91 9.13 -6.74 -4.27
C MET A 91 10.44 -6.34 -3.61
N ARG A 92 10.71 -6.81 -2.39
CA ARG A 92 12.00 -6.57 -1.70
C ARG A 92 13.17 -7.17 -2.48
N PHE A 93 13.03 -8.40 -2.94
CA PHE A 93 14.05 -9.04 -3.77
C PHE A 93 14.37 -8.21 -5.01
N MET A 94 13.33 -7.78 -5.75
CA MET A 94 13.53 -6.96 -6.95
C MET A 94 14.15 -5.60 -6.63
N ALA A 95 13.72 -4.94 -5.55
CA ALA A 95 14.31 -3.68 -5.12
C ALA A 95 15.79 -3.83 -4.73
N ASP A 96 16.16 -4.93 -4.08
CA ASP A 96 17.54 -5.25 -3.73
C ASP A 96 18.41 -5.57 -4.94
N GLU A 97 17.87 -6.25 -5.96
CA GLU A 97 18.56 -6.43 -7.24
C GLU A 97 18.83 -5.07 -7.89
N LEU A 98 17.82 -4.18 -7.97
CA LEU A 98 18.00 -2.84 -8.54
C LEU A 98 19.06 -2.02 -7.81
N ARG A 99 19.10 -2.09 -6.47
CA ARG A 99 20.12 -1.38 -5.66
C ARG A 99 21.55 -1.86 -5.91
N ARG A 100 21.72 -3.07 -6.45
CA ARG A 100 23.01 -3.68 -6.77
C ARG A 100 23.28 -3.72 -8.28
N ASP A 101 22.58 -2.89 -9.06
CA ASP A 101 22.64 -2.86 -10.52
C ASP A 101 22.38 -4.23 -11.18
N GLY A 102 21.58 -5.06 -10.51
CA GLY A 102 21.18 -6.40 -10.93
C GLY A 102 19.92 -6.40 -11.81
N THR A 103 19.33 -7.59 -11.98
CA THR A 103 18.16 -7.77 -12.86
C THR A 103 16.95 -8.26 -12.07
N PRO A 104 15.87 -7.46 -11.97
CA PRO A 104 14.65 -7.86 -11.25
C PRO A 104 14.01 -9.17 -11.74
N SER A 105 14.21 -9.54 -13.01
CA SER A 105 13.67 -10.78 -13.58
C SER A 105 14.16 -12.06 -12.90
N LYS A 106 15.27 -12.00 -12.15
CA LYS A 106 15.75 -13.11 -11.30
C LYS A 106 14.75 -13.52 -10.22
N VAL A 107 13.75 -12.68 -9.92
CA VAL A 107 12.69 -12.97 -8.95
C VAL A 107 12.00 -14.30 -9.23
N MET A 108 11.82 -14.68 -10.51
CA MET A 108 11.16 -15.93 -10.86
C MET A 108 11.98 -17.16 -10.48
N ALA A 109 13.32 -17.10 -10.61
CA ALA A 109 14.20 -18.17 -10.16
C ALA A 109 14.23 -18.22 -8.63
N TRP A 110 14.45 -17.07 -7.99
CA TRP A 110 14.45 -16.94 -6.53
C TRP A 110 13.16 -17.46 -5.89
N MET A 111 11.98 -17.16 -6.46
CA MET A 111 10.69 -17.64 -5.96
C MET A 111 10.55 -19.17 -6.07
N ARG A 112 11.08 -19.80 -7.14
CA ARG A 112 11.09 -21.27 -7.27
C ARG A 112 11.96 -21.91 -6.19
N ASP A 113 13.15 -21.37 -5.99
CA ASP A 113 14.11 -21.88 -5.00
C ASP A 113 13.56 -21.70 -3.58
N LEU A 114 12.97 -20.53 -3.28
CA LEU A 114 12.29 -20.27 -2.02
C LEU A 114 11.16 -21.28 -1.77
N LYS A 115 10.32 -21.55 -2.77
CA LYS A 115 9.23 -22.52 -2.65
C LYS A 115 9.75 -23.93 -2.34
N SER A 116 10.83 -24.35 -3.00
CA SER A 116 11.47 -25.65 -2.74
C SER A 116 12.06 -25.73 -1.32
N ALA A 117 12.75 -24.67 -0.89
CA ALA A 117 13.31 -24.59 0.45
C ALA A 117 12.22 -24.58 1.53
N LEU A 118 11.11 -23.85 1.34
CA LEU A 118 9.98 -23.85 2.26
C LEU A 118 9.31 -25.23 2.38
N ALA A 119 9.28 -26.02 1.30
CA ALA A 119 8.70 -27.36 1.31
C ALA A 119 9.53 -28.38 2.10
N THR A 120 10.82 -28.11 2.30
CA THR A 120 11.77 -29.01 2.99
C THR A 120 12.19 -28.50 4.37
N ALA A 121 11.82 -27.27 4.72
CA ALA A 121 12.17 -26.64 5.99
C ALA A 121 11.56 -27.36 7.20
N GLY A 122 12.39 -27.67 8.19
CA GLY A 122 11.96 -28.20 9.47
C GLY A 122 11.24 -27.15 10.30
N ARG A 123 10.29 -27.59 11.14
CA ARG A 123 9.44 -26.73 11.98
C ARG A 123 10.21 -25.68 12.79
N ASN A 124 11.40 -26.02 13.29
CA ASN A 124 12.22 -25.14 14.14
C ASN A 124 13.37 -24.45 13.40
N ASP A 125 13.55 -24.72 12.11
CA ASP A 125 14.65 -24.16 11.31
C ASP A 125 14.42 -22.66 11.07
N PRO A 126 15.48 -21.89 10.77
CA PRO A 126 15.33 -20.55 10.24
C PRO A 126 14.46 -20.57 8.99
N CYS A 127 13.51 -19.65 8.88
CA CYS A 127 12.61 -19.62 7.74
C CYS A 127 13.38 -19.25 6.45
N PRO A 128 13.28 -20.08 5.39
CA PRO A 128 13.97 -19.84 4.12
C PRO A 128 13.65 -18.50 3.42
N CYS A 129 12.57 -17.81 3.80
CA CYS A 129 12.22 -16.50 3.24
C CYS A 129 13.14 -15.36 3.71
N GLY A 130 14.07 -15.61 4.64
CA GLY A 130 14.98 -14.59 5.16
C GLY A 130 14.36 -13.66 6.23
N SER A 131 13.18 -13.99 6.76
CA SER A 131 12.51 -13.18 7.80
C SER A 131 13.21 -13.15 9.15
N GLY A 132 14.24 -13.98 9.36
CA GLY A 132 14.91 -14.17 10.65
C GLY A 132 14.08 -14.94 11.69
N GLN A 133 12.84 -15.33 11.37
CA GLN A 133 11.97 -16.10 12.26
C GLN A 133 12.15 -17.61 12.06
N LYS A 134 11.74 -18.40 13.06
CA LYS A 134 11.61 -19.86 12.89
C LYS A 134 10.50 -20.17 11.88
N PHE A 135 10.64 -21.24 11.09
CA PHE A 135 9.70 -21.62 10.05
C PHE A 135 8.25 -21.66 10.57
N LYS A 136 7.99 -22.32 11.71
CA LYS A 136 6.67 -22.38 12.38
C LYS A 136 6.03 -21.05 12.79
N ARG A 137 6.79 -19.97 12.81
CA ARG A 137 6.29 -18.62 13.17
C ARG A 137 6.07 -17.75 11.94
N CYS A 138 6.47 -18.23 10.76
CA CYS A 138 6.49 -17.45 9.53
C CYS A 138 5.70 -18.12 8.40
N HIS A 139 6.10 -19.33 7.97
CA HIS A 139 5.47 -20.05 6.84
C HIS A 139 5.01 -21.47 7.18
N GLY A 140 5.34 -21.98 8.38
CA GLY A 140 4.84 -23.24 8.89
C GLY A 140 3.55 -22.99 9.66
N VAL A 141 2.43 -23.13 8.96
CA VAL A 141 1.07 -23.12 9.55
C VAL A 141 0.94 -24.27 10.56
#